data_AF-X1I1Z2-F1
#
_entry.id   AF-X1I1Z2-F1
#
_cell.length_a   1.000
_cell.length_b   1.000
_cell.length_c   1.000
_cell.angle_alpha   90.00
_cell.angle_beta   90.00
_cell.angle_gamma   90.00
#
_symmetry.space_group_name_H-M   'P 1'
#
loop_
_entity.id
_entity.type
_entity.pdbx_description
1 polymer ?
#
loop_
_entity_poly.entity_id
_entity_poly.type
_entity_poly.pdbx_seq_one_letter_code
_entity_poly.pdbx_strand_id
1 'polypeptide(L)'
;MKTVDPIKDPKKILAIKNNLKEEKEYRNYLLFTMGVNSALRSSDLRNLKVSDVLDNKGDIKKYLYTRVKKTKREIKITINKAMREAINYY
;
A
#
# COMPACT_ATOMS: atom_id res chain seq x y z
N MET A 1 20.51 -8.82 19.34
CA MET A 1 19.52 -8.61 18.26
C MET A 1 18.14 -8.57 18.90
N LYS A 2 17.40 -7.45 18.81
CA LYS A 2 16.03 -7.41 19.35
C LYS A 2 15.12 -8.20 18.42
N THR A 3 14.57 -9.31 18.89
CA THR A 3 13.51 -10.04 18.21
C THR A 3 12.24 -9.20 18.27
N VAL A 4 11.62 -8.98 17.12
CA VAL A 4 10.33 -8.28 17.02
C VAL A 4 9.32 -9.25 16.46
N ASP A 5 8.16 -9.32 17.10
CA ASP A 5 7.05 -10.15 16.62
C ASP A 5 6.20 -9.38 15.60
N PRO A 6 5.80 -10.02 14.50
CA PRO A 6 4.95 -9.38 13.51
C PRO A 6 3.53 -9.19 14.05
N ILE A 7 2.86 -8.12 13.60
CA ILE A 7 1.45 -7.86 13.91
C ILE A 7 0.60 -8.83 13.09
N LYS A 8 0.00 -9.83 13.76
CA LYS A 8 -0.85 -10.85 13.11
C LYS A 8 -2.35 -10.61 13.32
N ASP A 9 -2.72 -9.80 14.32
CA ASP A 9 -4.12 -9.57 14.69
C ASP A 9 -4.79 -8.57 13.74
N PRO A 10 -5.84 -8.97 13.00
CA PRO A 10 -6.58 -8.07 12.13
C PRO A 10 -7.17 -6.85 12.86
N LYS A 11 -7.56 -6.99 14.13
CA LYS A 11 -8.09 -5.88 14.93
C LYS A 11 -7.04 -4.79 15.15
N LYS A 12 -5.78 -5.18 15.40
CA LYS A 12 -4.66 -4.24 15.53
C LYS A 12 -4.38 -3.52 14.21
N ILE A 13 -4.43 -4.23 13.08
CA ILE A 13 -4.26 -3.62 11.75
C ILE A 13 -5.37 -2.60 11.48
N LEU A 14 -6.61 -2.93 11.84
CA LEU A 14 -7.75 -2.02 11.68
C LEU A 14 -7.63 -0.79 12.59
N ALA A 15 -7.22 -0.97 13.85
CA ALA A 15 -6.99 0.13 14.78
C ALA A 15 -5.93 1.11 14.23
N ILE A 16 -4.80 0.60 13.71
CA ILE A 16 -3.78 1.45 13.07
C ILE A 16 -4.38 2.25 11.90
N LYS A 17 -5.17 1.61 11.05
CA LYS A 17 -5.83 2.29 9.92
C LYS A 17 -6.77 3.40 10.37
N ASN A 18 -7.56 3.16 11.42
CA ASN A 18 -8.51 4.13 11.95
C ASN A 18 -7.79 5.32 12.58
N ASN A 19 -6.78 5.06 13.42
CA ASN A 19 -5.98 6.13 14.02
C ASN A 19 -5.36 7.04 12.96
N LEU A 20 -4.77 6.46 11.89
CA LEU A 20 -4.21 7.25 10.79
C LEU A 20 -5.25 8.11 10.05
N LYS A 21 -6.50 7.66 9.97
CA LYS A 21 -7.60 8.46 9.40
C LYS A 21 -8.03 9.57 10.35
N GLU A 22 -8.20 9.26 11.62
CA GLU A 22 -8.63 10.20 12.67
C GLU A 22 -7.62 11.34 12.85
N GLU A 23 -6.33 11.01 12.81
CA GLU A 23 -5.23 11.98 12.85
C GLU A 23 -5.04 12.75 11.54
N LYS A 24 -5.84 12.47 10.50
CA LYS A 24 -5.76 13.08 9.15
C LYS A 24 -4.42 12.84 8.45
N GLU A 25 -3.74 11.76 8.79
CA GLU A 25 -2.47 11.32 8.22
C GLU A 25 -2.70 10.52 6.92
N TYR A 26 -3.33 11.16 5.93
CA TYR A 26 -3.85 10.51 4.71
C TYR A 26 -2.77 9.76 3.91
N ARG A 27 -1.58 10.36 3.80
CA ARG A 27 -0.43 9.72 3.14
C ARG A 27 -0.02 8.43 3.84
N ASN A 28 0.02 8.44 5.17
CA ASN A 28 0.43 7.29 5.96
C ASN A 28 -0.65 6.21 5.94
N TYR A 29 -1.92 6.59 5.97
CA TYR A 29 -3.04 5.67 5.76
C TYR A 29 -2.95 4.96 4.40
N LEU A 30 -2.68 5.70 3.32
CA LEU A 30 -2.48 5.14 1.98
C LEU A 30 -1.30 4.17 1.95
N LEU A 31 -0.12 4.61 2.42
CA LEU A 31 1.10 3.79 2.43
C LEU A 31 0.94 2.52 3.28
N PHE A 32 0.32 2.63 4.45
CA PHE A 32 0.05 1.47 5.31
C PHE A 32 -0.90 0.50 4.64
N THR A 33 -1.99 1.00 4.07
CA THR A 33 -2.99 0.16 3.38
C THR A 33 -2.41 -0.51 2.13
N MET A 34 -1.65 0.22 1.32
CA MET A 34 -0.94 -0.35 0.18
C MET A 34 0.07 -1.40 0.64
N GLY A 35 0.87 -1.12 1.67
CA GLY A 35 1.90 -2.03 2.15
C GLY A 35 1.36 -3.37 2.67
N VAL A 36 0.34 -3.34 3.52
CA VAL A 36 -0.25 -4.59 4.06
C VAL A 36 -0.95 -5.43 2.99
N ASN A 37 -1.48 -4.81 1.93
CA ASN A 37 -2.21 -5.52 0.87
C ASN A 37 -1.33 -5.94 -0.32
N SER A 38 -0.16 -5.33 -0.52
CA SER A 38 0.73 -5.60 -1.66
C SER A 38 2.00 -6.37 -1.31
N ALA A 39 2.31 -6.52 -0.02
CA ALA A 39 3.55 -7.13 0.48
C ALA A 39 4.84 -6.50 -0.09
N LEU A 40 4.76 -5.25 -0.55
CA LEU A 40 5.91 -4.47 -0.98
C LEU A 40 6.74 -4.02 0.22
N ARG A 41 8.07 -3.96 0.03
CA ARG A 41 8.94 -3.35 1.04
C ARG A 41 8.73 -1.84 1.06
N SER A 42 8.98 -1.21 2.20
CA SER A 42 8.85 0.25 2.37
C SER A 42 9.66 1.07 1.35
N SER A 43 10.81 0.54 0.89
CA SER A 43 11.59 1.15 -0.19
C SER A 43 10.90 1.05 -1.55
N ASP A 44 10.27 -0.09 -1.84
CA ASP A 44 9.58 -0.31 -3.11
C ASP A 44 8.29 0.53 -3.16
N LEU A 45 7.53 0.57 -2.06
CA LEU A 45 6.35 1.44 -1.89
C LEU A 45 6.63 2.92 -2.17
N ARG A 46 7.75 3.45 -1.65
CA ARG A 46 8.13 4.85 -1.86
C ARG A 46 8.49 5.19 -3.30
N ASN A 47 8.87 4.19 -4.11
CA ASN A 47 9.25 4.39 -5.51
C ASN A 47 8.06 4.24 -6.47
N LEU A 48 6.86 3.91 -5.97
CA LEU A 48 5.66 3.87 -6.79
C LEU A 48 5.30 5.26 -7.28
N LYS A 49 4.92 5.34 -8.55
CA LYS A 49 4.45 6.56 -9.20
C LYS A 49 2.92 6.54 -9.31
N VAL A 50 2.32 7.72 -9.41
CA VAL A 50 0.89 7.86 -9.71
C VAL A 50 0.53 7.14 -11.01
N SER A 51 1.41 7.23 -12.02
CA SER A 51 1.28 6.52 -13.30
C SER A 51 1.28 5.00 -13.17
N ASP A 52 1.76 4.43 -12.07
CA ASP A 52 1.74 2.97 -11.85
C ASP A 52 0.36 2.51 -11.35
N VAL A 53 -0.42 3.43 -10.75
CA VAL A 53 -1.69 3.16 -10.08
C VAL A 53 -2.89 3.67 -10.89
N LEU A 54 -2.76 4.85 -11.50
CA LEU A 54 -3.79 5.48 -12.33
C LEU A 54 -3.45 5.31 -13.81
N ASP A 55 -4.48 5.16 -14.64
CA ASP A 55 -4.35 5.25 -16.08
C ASP A 55 -4.41 6.70 -16.58
N ASN A 56 -4.30 6.88 -17.90
CA ASN A 56 -4.26 8.20 -18.52
C ASN A 56 -5.60 8.96 -18.41
N LYS A 57 -6.69 8.28 -18.04
CA LYS A 57 -8.01 8.88 -17.83
C LYS A 57 -8.23 9.26 -16.37
N GLY A 58 -7.31 8.90 -15.48
CA GLY A 58 -7.43 9.09 -14.03
C GLY A 58 -8.10 7.92 -13.31
N ASP A 59 -8.42 6.83 -14.00
CA ASP A 59 -9.08 5.68 -13.40
C ASP A 59 -8.05 4.77 -12.69
N ILE A 60 -8.44 4.18 -11.55
CA ILE A 60 -7.60 3.25 -10.81
C ILE A 60 -7.47 1.93 -11.58
N LYS A 61 -6.24 1.60 -11.98
CA LYS A 61 -5.89 0.37 -12.70
C LYS A 61 -6.33 -0.88 -11.94
N LYS A 62 -6.60 -1.96 -12.68
CA LYS A 62 -6.91 -3.27 -12.07
C LYS A 62 -5.69 -3.90 -11.39
N TYR A 63 -4.51 -3.67 -11.94
CA TYR A 63 -3.26 -4.25 -11.50
C TYR A 63 -2.18 -3.18 -11.38
N LEU A 64 -1.36 -3.30 -10.34
CA LEU A 64 -0.11 -2.58 -10.17
C LEU A 64 1.02 -3.46 -10.70
N TYR A 65 1.79 -2.92 -11.65
CA TYR A 65 2.99 -3.54 -12.18
C TYR A 65 4.20 -2.79 -11.63
N THR A 66 5.08 -3.49 -10.92
CA THR A 66 6.28 -2.86 -10.36
C THR A 66 7.47 -3.81 -10.40
N ARG A 67 8.68 -3.26 -10.48
CA ARG A 67 9.92 -4.01 -10.45
C ARG A 67 10.56 -3.90 -9.07
N VAL A 68 10.61 -5.02 -8.35
CA VAL A 68 11.18 -5.05 -7.00
C VAL A 68 12.69 -4.82 -7.05
N LYS A 69 13.20 -3.85 -6.29
CA LYS A 69 14.61 -3.45 -6.36
C LYS A 69 15.59 -4.57 -6.05
N LYS A 70 15.30 -5.37 -5.01
CA LYS A 70 16.20 -6.43 -4.51
C LYS A 70 16.38 -7.58 -5.50
N THR A 71 15.29 -8.03 -6.12
CA THR A 71 15.29 -9.22 -6.99
C THR A 71 15.32 -8.87 -8.47
N LYS A 72 15.14 -7.59 -8.82
CA LYS A 72 15.00 -7.08 -10.20
C LYS A 72 13.85 -7.73 -11.00
N ARG A 73 12.93 -8.42 -10.33
CA ARG A 73 11.78 -9.08 -10.96
C ARG A 73 10.60 -8.14 -11.04
N GLU A 74 9.86 -8.24 -12.14
CA GLU A 74 8.56 -7.61 -12.29
C GLU A 74 7.51 -8.44 -11.57
N ILE A 75 6.66 -7.76 -10.83
CA ILE A 75 5.54 -8.37 -10.12
C ILE A 75 4.25 -7.67 -10.52
N LYS A 76 3.18 -8.46 -10.52
CA LYS A 76 1.82 -8.04 -10.78
C LYS A 76 1.01 -8.19 -9.50
N ILE A 77 0.49 -7.07 -8.99
CA ILE A 77 -0.32 -7.04 -7.77
C ILE A 77 -1.74 -6.61 -8.15
N THR A 78 -2.76 -7.31 -7.66
CA THR A 78 -4.16 -6.92 -7.87
C THR A 78 -4.54 -5.78 -6.94
N ILE A 79 -5.08 -4.68 -7.48
CA ILE A 79 -5.58 -3.57 -6.67
C ILE A 79 -6.97 -3.93 -6.11
N ASN A 80 -6.99 -4.44 -4.88
CA ASN A 80 -8.19 -4.81 -4.16
C ASN A 80 -9.01 -3.59 -3.69
N LYS A 81 -10.21 -3.87 -3.15
CA LYS A 81 -11.15 -2.83 -2.69
C LYS A 81 -10.53 -1.87 -1.68
N ALA A 82 -9.81 -2.39 -0.68
CA ALA A 82 -9.19 -1.57 0.36
C ALA A 82 -8.11 -0.62 -0.21
N MET A 83 -7.33 -1.08 -1.18
CA MET A 83 -6.36 -0.21 -1.86
C MET A 83 -7.07 0.85 -2.71
N ARG A 84 -8.15 0.50 -3.43
CA ARG A 84 -8.94 1.48 -4.19
C ARG A 84 -9.51 2.57 -3.31
N GLU A 85 -10.12 2.18 -2.20
CA GLU A 85 -10.66 3.13 -1.22
C GLU A 85 -9.57 4.03 -0.64
N ALA A 86 -8.39 3.49 -0.35
CA ALA A 86 -7.28 4.28 0.16
C ALA A 86 -6.70 5.25 -0.88
N ILE A 87 -6.63 4.84 -2.15
CA ILE A 87 -6.19 5.71 -3.26
C ILE A 87 -7.18 6.84 -3.49
N ASN A 88 -8.50 6.57 -3.48
CA ASN A 88 -9.52 7.61 -3.65
C ASN A 88 -9.61 8.57 -2.47
N TYR A 89 -9.18 8.13 -1.28
CA TYR A 89 -9.23 8.94 -0.07
C TYR A 89 -8.08 9.93 0.05
N TYR A 90 -6.96 9.68 -0.66
CA TYR A 90 -5.77 10.53 -0.68
C TYR A 90 -5.82 11.51 -1.85
#